data_AF-A0A946H6F0-F1
#
_entry.id   AF-A0A946H6F0-F1
#
_cell.length_a   1.000
_cell.length_b   1.000
_cell.length_c   1.000
_cell.angle_alpha   90.00
_cell.angle_beta   90.00
_cell.angle_gamma   90.00
#
_symmetry.space_group_name_H-M   'P 1'
#
loop_
_entity.id
_entity.type
_entity.pdbx_description
1 polymer ?
#
loop_
_entity_poly.entity_id
_entity_poly.type
_entity_poly.pdbx_seq_one_letter_code
_entity_poly.pdbx_strand_id
1 'polypeptide(L)'
;MAAVDLMSGRPPERVRPRVLIPGIRRLDPGAERYPIEGLGSVVVRVFAGDRLRIVNREGGQVCEIVAMTAEGQDQPGILGSPGDGAATDLRAMLAQGGPAAELLFDALKAKGLPASFSSCIRCFGSDTPAFEAATFDVEADGVIVVAAPAQDMVVESHGTASGLELFITRADPKVAAERNIPDPLAEPRYEHRVKAGEAHAYEVRKGEYIQIMDVEGRECSDFQAISLAKLERGIERDIDPTATRVLMGAAYPAPGLHSKLFDNDLEASIEIIQDTVGRHDSFNFACTAKYYDDVGYPGHVNCTDNFNTELAPWGIKPRGGWQAMNFFYNTLLDDQYQIYLDEPWSRPGDYVLCRAQQDVVAINSACPDAIDPANGWDPTDILVRVYPADNMFRKAIAFRAMPDSDPQMTKETGFHARTSELTRNFTEYNGYWLPSHYTNHGAIDEYWACREGVIAMDLTALRKFEITGPDAGELMQRTLTRNVKKLADGHVVYSAMCYEHGGMIDDGTLFRMSETGYRWIGGTDFGGEWLRQKAQEWGLRALVRNSTDQLHNISVQGPKSRE
;
A
#
# COMPACT_ATOMS: atom_id res chain seq x y z
N MET A 1 21.40 -11.01 -29.15
CA MET A 1 21.48 -12.02 -30.22
C MET A 1 22.07 -13.28 -29.62
N ALA A 2 21.23 -14.28 -29.31
CA ALA A 2 21.67 -15.57 -28.78
C ALA A 2 21.43 -16.66 -29.84
N ALA A 3 22.46 -17.46 -30.11
CA ALA A 3 22.43 -18.56 -31.05
C ALA A 3 21.58 -19.72 -30.49
N VAL A 4 20.67 -20.24 -31.31
CA VAL A 4 19.77 -21.35 -30.96
C VAL A 4 20.40 -22.67 -31.40
N ASP A 5 20.52 -23.59 -30.46
CA ASP A 5 20.92 -24.98 -30.62
C ASP A 5 19.84 -25.76 -31.41
N LEU A 6 20.18 -26.25 -32.60
CA LEU A 6 19.26 -26.75 -33.63
C LEU A 6 19.19 -28.29 -33.70
N MET A 7 19.40 -29.00 -32.59
CA MET A 7 19.55 -30.47 -32.61
C MET A 7 18.55 -31.26 -31.76
N SER A 8 17.47 -30.66 -31.24
CA SER A 8 16.38 -31.43 -30.61
C SER A 8 15.08 -31.26 -31.37
N GLY A 9 14.69 -32.28 -32.15
CA GLY A 9 13.46 -32.33 -32.95
C GLY A 9 12.16 -32.39 -32.15
N ARG A 10 12.09 -31.69 -31.00
CA ARG A 10 10.83 -31.45 -30.28
C ARG A 10 10.26 -30.13 -30.77
N PRO A 11 8.98 -30.06 -31.18
CA PRO A 11 8.36 -28.77 -31.45
C PRO A 11 8.44 -27.91 -30.18
N PRO A 12 8.85 -26.63 -30.27
CA PRO A 12 8.83 -25.75 -29.13
C PRO A 12 7.41 -25.75 -28.56
N GLU A 13 7.30 -25.99 -27.26
CA GLU A 13 6.06 -25.79 -26.52
C GLU A 13 5.51 -24.42 -26.92
N ARG A 14 4.26 -24.36 -27.39
CA ARG A 14 3.64 -23.10 -27.79
C ARG A 14 3.52 -22.22 -26.54
N VAL A 15 4.54 -21.42 -26.27
CA VAL A 15 4.48 -20.31 -25.33
C VAL A 15 3.38 -19.40 -25.87
N ARG A 16 2.22 -19.38 -25.18
CA ARG A 16 1.18 -18.40 -25.50
C ARG A 16 1.82 -17.02 -25.40
N PRO A 17 1.66 -16.12 -26.38
CA PRO A 17 2.13 -14.75 -26.24
C PRO A 17 1.44 -14.13 -25.03
N ARG A 18 2.21 -13.88 -23.95
CA ARG A 18 1.79 -13.02 -22.85
C ARG A 18 2.08 -11.60 -23.29
N VAL A 19 1.06 -10.74 -23.31
CA VAL A 19 1.28 -9.29 -23.33
C VAL A 19 1.88 -8.96 -21.97
N LEU A 20 3.19 -8.73 -21.93
CA LEU A 20 3.85 -8.19 -20.75
C LEU A 20 3.52 -6.71 -20.71
N ILE A 21 2.48 -6.34 -19.98
CA ILE A 21 2.19 -4.93 -19.69
C ILE A 21 3.21 -4.50 -18.63
N PRO A 22 4.12 -3.56 -18.92
CA PRO A 22 4.99 -3.02 -17.89
C PRO A 22 4.11 -2.30 -16.86
N GLY A 23 4.10 -2.76 -15.61
CA GLY A 23 3.56 -1.96 -14.50
C GLY A 23 2.63 -2.65 -13.51
N ILE A 24 2.10 -3.86 -13.79
CA ILE A 24 1.24 -4.55 -12.81
C ILE A 24 1.72 -5.99 -12.63
N ARG A 25 2.28 -6.27 -11.45
CA ARG A 25 2.71 -7.61 -11.04
C ARG A 25 1.48 -8.47 -10.74
N ARG A 26 0.86 -9.06 -11.76
CA ARG A 26 -0.12 -10.14 -11.54
C ARG A 26 0.67 -11.39 -11.16
N LEU A 27 0.44 -11.90 -9.95
CA LEU A 27 1.01 -13.19 -9.55
C LEU A 27 0.48 -14.28 -10.49
N ASP A 28 1.30 -15.30 -10.76
CA ASP A 28 0.84 -16.44 -11.55
C ASP A 28 -0.35 -17.12 -10.81
N PRO A 29 -1.27 -17.80 -11.53
CA PRO A 29 -2.38 -18.49 -10.90
C PRO A 29 -1.90 -19.44 -9.78
N GLY A 30 -2.50 -19.33 -8.59
CA GLY A 30 -2.11 -20.10 -7.41
C GLY A 30 -0.90 -19.53 -6.65
N ALA A 31 -0.33 -18.40 -7.06
CA ALA A 31 0.72 -17.73 -6.31
C ALA A 31 0.15 -16.64 -5.39
N GLU A 32 0.60 -16.66 -4.14
CA GLU A 32 0.31 -15.67 -3.11
C GLU A 32 1.60 -14.94 -2.71
N ARG A 33 1.47 -13.70 -2.25
CA ARG A 33 2.59 -12.89 -1.75
C ARG A 33 2.18 -12.24 -0.44
N TYR A 34 3.03 -12.41 0.58
CA TYR A 34 2.88 -11.86 1.90
C TYR A 34 4.09 -10.97 2.21
N PRO A 35 3.94 -9.63 2.22
CA PRO A 35 4.97 -8.75 2.73
C PRO A 35 5.10 -8.93 4.25
N ILE A 36 6.33 -8.94 4.75
CA ILE A 36 6.64 -9.03 6.18
C ILE A 36 7.48 -7.81 6.52
N GLU A 37 6.93 -6.88 7.30
CA GLU A 37 7.68 -5.71 7.76
C GLU A 37 8.82 -6.14 8.71
N GLY A 38 9.87 -5.32 8.82
CA GLY A 38 10.89 -5.53 9.85
C GLY A 38 10.26 -5.42 11.25
N LEU A 39 10.68 -6.27 12.20
CA LEU A 39 9.98 -6.49 13.48
C LEU A 39 8.56 -7.08 13.32
N GLY A 40 8.21 -7.55 12.13
CA GLY A 40 6.90 -8.12 11.80
C GLY A 40 6.93 -9.64 11.63
N SER A 41 5.73 -10.21 11.46
CA SER A 41 5.54 -11.63 11.17
C SER A 41 4.22 -11.88 10.44
N VAL A 42 4.11 -13.03 9.78
CA VAL A 42 2.87 -13.50 9.13
C VAL A 42 2.56 -14.93 9.57
N VAL A 43 1.27 -15.22 9.76
CA VAL A 43 0.78 -16.57 10.14
C VAL A 43 -0.04 -17.14 8.99
N VAL A 44 0.49 -18.17 8.32
CA VAL A 44 -0.11 -18.70 7.09
C VAL A 44 -0.34 -20.20 7.21
N ARG A 45 -1.51 -20.68 6.77
CA ARG A 45 -1.76 -22.11 6.60
C ARG A 45 -1.12 -22.61 5.31
N VAL A 46 -0.42 -23.72 5.38
CA VAL A 46 0.24 -24.38 4.24
C VAL A 46 -0.31 -25.78 4.06
N PHE A 47 -0.26 -26.26 2.82
CA PHE A 47 -0.76 -27.58 2.44
C PHE A 47 0.34 -28.38 1.78
N ALA A 48 0.30 -29.70 1.95
CA ALA A 48 1.26 -30.60 1.33
C ALA A 48 1.30 -30.38 -0.20
N GLY A 49 2.51 -30.19 -0.73
CA GLY A 49 2.76 -29.88 -2.14
C GLY A 49 2.88 -28.38 -2.45
N ASP A 50 2.54 -27.47 -1.52
CA ASP A 50 2.82 -26.05 -1.68
C ASP A 50 4.33 -25.81 -1.77
N ARG A 51 4.74 -24.71 -2.41
CA ARG A 51 6.13 -24.25 -2.45
C ARG A 51 6.26 -22.85 -1.88
N LEU A 52 7.14 -22.68 -0.90
CA LEU A 52 7.47 -21.41 -0.28
C LEU A 52 8.74 -20.83 -0.89
N ARG A 53 8.78 -19.52 -1.09
CA ARG A 53 9.99 -18.76 -1.40
C ARG A 53 10.02 -17.49 -0.57
N ILE A 54 11.04 -17.32 0.27
CA ILE A 54 11.23 -16.13 1.09
C ILE A 54 12.38 -15.33 0.50
N VAL A 55 12.17 -14.04 0.24
CA VAL A 55 13.15 -13.14 -0.38
C VAL A 55 13.59 -12.07 0.61
N ASN A 56 14.91 -11.97 0.82
CA ASN A 56 15.55 -10.92 1.61
C ASN A 56 15.96 -9.76 0.71
N ARG A 57 15.03 -8.85 0.44
CA ARG A 57 15.16 -7.84 -0.62
C ARG A 57 16.32 -6.86 -0.38
N GLU A 58 16.54 -6.48 0.88
CA GLU A 58 17.59 -5.52 1.25
C GLU A 58 18.90 -6.17 1.71
N GLY A 59 18.86 -7.47 2.04
CA GLY A 59 19.97 -8.20 2.62
C GLY A 59 20.11 -7.94 4.12
N GLY A 60 20.90 -8.76 4.80
CA GLY A 60 21.21 -8.63 6.23
C GLY A 60 20.05 -8.88 7.20
N GLN A 61 18.82 -9.06 6.72
CA GLN A 61 17.65 -9.40 7.54
C GLN A 61 17.60 -10.90 7.85
N VAL A 62 17.66 -11.25 9.13
CA VAL A 62 17.41 -12.62 9.59
C VAL A 62 15.94 -12.98 9.41
N CYS A 63 15.67 -14.23 9.06
CA CYS A 63 14.34 -14.83 9.04
C CYS A 63 14.28 -16.01 10.02
N GLU A 64 13.23 -16.07 10.85
CA GLU A 64 12.89 -17.25 11.62
C GLU A 64 11.53 -17.80 11.17
N ILE A 65 11.48 -19.09 10.85
CA ILE A 65 10.25 -19.78 10.45
C ILE A 65 9.90 -20.85 11.49
N VAL A 66 8.72 -20.75 12.08
CA VAL A 66 8.17 -21.80 12.94
C VAL A 66 7.06 -22.51 12.17
N ALA A 67 7.20 -23.81 11.97
CA ALA A 67 6.14 -24.64 11.38
C ALA A 67 5.48 -25.46 12.47
N MET A 68 4.15 -25.52 12.47
CA MET A 68 3.33 -26.11 13.54
C MET A 68 2.26 -27.03 12.97
N THR A 69 1.93 -28.09 13.71
CA THR A 69 0.75 -28.92 13.45
C THR A 69 -0.54 -28.15 13.73
N ALA A 70 -1.68 -28.73 13.34
CA ALA A 70 -3.00 -28.16 13.65
C ALA A 70 -3.26 -28.03 15.17
N GLU A 71 -2.61 -28.87 15.98
CA GLU A 71 -2.66 -28.86 17.44
C GLU A 71 -1.64 -27.90 18.07
N GLY A 72 -0.83 -27.22 17.24
CA GLY A 72 0.13 -26.22 17.68
C GLY A 72 1.45 -26.75 18.20
N GLN A 73 1.86 -27.97 17.81
CA GLN A 73 3.18 -28.49 18.12
C GLN A 73 4.19 -28.11 17.03
N ASP A 74 5.36 -27.60 17.42
CA ASP A 74 6.43 -27.30 16.47
C ASP A 74 6.86 -28.56 15.71
N GLN A 75 6.82 -28.49 14.37
CA GLN A 75 7.22 -29.56 13.48
C GLN A 75 7.91 -28.98 12.22
N PRO A 76 9.22 -28.65 12.30
CA PRO A 76 9.98 -28.13 11.16
C PRO A 76 9.92 -29.01 9.90
N GLY A 77 9.73 -30.32 10.08
CA GLY A 77 9.58 -31.30 8.99
C GLY A 77 8.41 -31.02 8.04
N ILE A 78 7.42 -30.20 8.45
CA ILE A 78 6.37 -29.68 7.54
C ILE A 78 7.00 -28.98 6.31
N LEU A 79 8.17 -28.37 6.46
CA LEU A 79 8.90 -27.67 5.39
C LEU A 79 10.10 -28.47 4.85
N GLY A 80 10.13 -29.80 5.07
CA GLY A 80 11.22 -30.67 4.63
C GLY A 80 12.58 -30.34 5.25
N SER A 81 12.59 -29.62 6.38
CA SER A 81 13.79 -29.22 7.11
C SER A 81 13.81 -29.84 8.51
N PRO A 82 14.97 -30.28 9.03
CA PRO A 82 15.05 -30.81 10.39
C PRO A 82 14.83 -29.75 11.48
N GLY A 83 14.83 -28.45 11.13
CA GLY A 83 14.91 -27.34 12.09
C GLY A 83 16.32 -27.22 12.65
N ASP A 84 16.92 -26.05 12.51
CA ASP A 84 18.33 -25.80 12.85
C ASP A 84 18.52 -24.67 13.87
N GLY A 85 17.42 -24.05 14.33
CA GLY A 85 17.44 -22.94 15.27
C GLY A 85 16.53 -23.14 16.48
N ALA A 86 16.86 -22.42 17.55
CA ALA A 86 15.90 -22.10 18.61
C ALA A 86 15.23 -20.77 18.23
N ALA A 87 13.90 -20.70 18.29
CA ALA A 87 13.07 -19.53 17.97
C ALA A 87 13.28 -18.35 18.94
N THR A 88 14.53 -17.93 19.13
CA THR A 88 14.97 -17.06 20.21
C THR A 88 14.65 -15.63 19.87
N ASP A 89 14.87 -15.23 18.63
CA ASP A 89 14.64 -13.85 18.21
C ASP A 89 13.13 -13.58 18.07
N LEU A 90 12.34 -14.54 17.56
CA LEU A 90 10.88 -14.47 17.55
C LEU A 90 10.29 -14.42 18.97
N ARG A 91 10.80 -15.22 19.91
CA ARG A 91 10.40 -15.13 21.31
C ARG A 91 10.77 -13.79 21.93
N ALA A 92 11.94 -13.25 21.62
CA ALA A 92 12.37 -11.94 22.10
C ALA A 92 11.46 -10.82 21.56
N MET A 93 11.10 -10.90 20.28
CA MET A 93 10.15 -9.98 19.63
C MET A 93 8.78 -10.02 20.31
N LEU A 94 8.26 -11.22 20.61
CA LEU A 94 7.02 -11.37 21.38
C LEU A 94 7.14 -10.83 22.81
N ALA A 95 8.28 -11.03 23.46
CA ALA A 95 8.51 -10.57 24.83
C ALA A 95 8.71 -9.05 24.93
N GLN A 96 9.23 -8.40 23.88
CA GLN A 96 9.35 -6.94 23.77
C GLN A 96 7.96 -6.28 23.72
N GLY A 97 6.95 -7.00 23.21
CA GLY A 97 5.58 -6.51 23.09
C GLY A 97 5.41 -5.50 21.94
N GLY A 98 4.37 -4.67 22.05
CA GLY A 98 4.02 -3.68 21.04
C GLY A 98 3.12 -4.22 19.92
N PRO A 99 2.75 -3.36 18.94
CA PRO A 99 1.69 -3.67 17.98
C PRO A 99 1.92 -4.94 17.16
N ALA A 100 3.16 -5.17 16.70
CA ALA A 100 3.48 -6.36 15.89
C ALA A 100 3.38 -7.66 16.69
N ALA A 101 3.77 -7.64 17.97
CA ALA A 101 3.62 -8.78 18.86
C ALA A 101 2.14 -9.06 19.17
N GLU A 102 1.35 -8.02 19.46
CA GLU A 102 -0.09 -8.12 19.69
C GLU A 102 -0.82 -8.72 18.48
N LEU A 103 -0.52 -8.25 17.28
CA LEU A 103 -1.07 -8.80 16.03
C LEU A 103 -0.72 -10.28 15.84
N LEU A 104 0.52 -10.69 16.15
CA LEU A 104 0.89 -12.10 16.10
C LEU A 104 0.12 -12.94 17.13
N PHE A 105 -0.01 -12.45 18.37
CA PHE A 105 -0.79 -13.13 19.41
C PHE A 105 -2.26 -13.29 19.00
N ASP A 106 -2.89 -12.25 18.47
CA ASP A 106 -4.28 -12.30 18.02
C ASP A 106 -4.45 -13.24 16.82
N ALA A 107 -3.53 -13.22 15.85
CA ALA A 107 -3.55 -14.13 14.72
C ALA A 107 -3.42 -15.61 15.12
N LEU A 108 -2.55 -15.92 16.11
CA LEU A 108 -2.41 -17.26 16.66
C LEU A 108 -3.65 -17.68 17.44
N LYS A 109 -4.18 -16.79 18.29
CA LYS A 109 -5.37 -17.01 19.10
C LYS A 109 -6.61 -17.27 18.23
N ALA A 110 -6.79 -16.49 17.15
CA ALA A 110 -7.87 -16.67 16.19
C ALA A 110 -7.83 -18.05 15.51
N LYS A 111 -6.64 -18.64 15.40
CA LYS A 111 -6.42 -20.00 14.86
C LYS A 111 -6.35 -21.09 15.94
N GLY A 112 -6.54 -20.74 17.22
CA GLY A 112 -6.46 -21.68 18.34
C GLY A 112 -5.05 -22.22 18.63
N LEU A 113 -4.00 -21.49 18.20
CA LEU A 113 -2.61 -21.92 18.30
C LEU A 113 -1.89 -21.31 19.51
N PRO A 114 -0.94 -22.02 20.14
CA PRO A 114 -0.14 -21.48 21.22
C PRO A 114 0.90 -20.48 20.70
N ALA A 115 1.15 -19.42 21.48
CA ALA A 115 2.24 -18.48 21.24
C ALA A 115 3.52 -18.89 22.00
N SER A 116 3.86 -20.18 21.92
CA SER A 116 5.05 -20.75 22.54
C SER A 116 5.84 -21.51 21.49
N PHE A 117 7.02 -21.01 21.17
CA PHE A 117 7.87 -21.59 20.13
C PHE A 117 9.14 -22.17 20.75
N SER A 118 9.50 -23.38 20.36
CA SER A 118 10.67 -24.11 20.84
C SER A 118 11.76 -24.20 19.77
N SER A 119 11.38 -24.48 18.52
CA SER A 119 12.27 -24.69 17.38
C SER A 119 11.86 -23.83 16.18
N CYS A 120 12.83 -23.47 15.35
CA CYS A 120 12.59 -22.79 14.09
C CYS A 120 13.56 -23.27 13.01
N ILE A 121 13.26 -22.89 11.78
CA ILE A 121 14.20 -22.90 10.66
C ILE A 121 14.71 -21.47 10.54
N ARG A 122 16.04 -21.27 10.60
CA ARG A 122 16.65 -19.94 10.44
C ARG A 122 17.10 -19.76 9.01
N CYS A 123 16.73 -18.64 8.38
CA CYS A 123 17.25 -18.26 7.07
C CYS A 123 17.97 -16.91 7.17
N PHE A 124 19.02 -16.77 6.36
CA PHE A 124 19.83 -15.55 6.24
C PHE A 124 20.61 -15.15 7.51
N GLY A 125 21.72 -14.45 7.29
CA GLY A 125 22.56 -13.82 8.30
C GLY A 125 22.69 -12.32 8.07
N SER A 126 23.41 -11.64 8.96
CA SER A 126 23.65 -10.19 8.88
C SER A 126 24.45 -9.75 7.65
N ASP A 127 25.15 -10.67 7.00
CA ASP A 127 25.97 -10.48 5.82
C ASP A 127 25.34 -11.04 4.52
N THR A 128 24.13 -11.62 4.61
CA THR A 128 23.37 -12.09 3.45
C THR A 128 23.18 -10.96 2.43
N PRO A 129 23.61 -11.13 1.17
CA PRO A 129 23.38 -10.17 0.10
C PRO A 129 21.91 -9.84 -0.13
N ALA A 130 21.65 -8.66 -0.68
CA ALA A 130 20.33 -8.28 -1.16
C ALA A 130 19.81 -9.27 -2.22
N PHE A 131 18.50 -9.50 -2.20
CA PHE A 131 17.74 -10.40 -3.07
C PHE A 131 18.03 -11.91 -2.90
N GLU A 132 18.81 -12.31 -1.90
CA GLU A 132 18.95 -13.73 -1.59
C GLU A 132 17.59 -14.32 -1.18
N ALA A 133 17.34 -15.58 -1.56
CA ALA A 133 16.07 -16.24 -1.31
C ALA A 133 16.26 -17.67 -0.78
N ALA A 134 15.42 -18.04 0.18
CA ALA A 134 15.29 -19.40 0.69
C ALA A 134 14.02 -20.03 0.12
N THR A 135 14.06 -21.32 -0.23
CA THR A 135 12.93 -22.04 -0.83
C THR A 135 12.68 -23.33 -0.04
N PHE A 136 11.40 -23.66 0.16
CA PHE A 136 10.96 -24.86 0.87
C PHE A 136 9.82 -25.52 0.11
N ASP A 137 9.83 -26.84 0.02
CA ASP A 137 8.68 -27.63 -0.42
C ASP A 137 7.92 -28.09 0.84
N VAL A 138 6.60 -27.92 0.84
CA VAL A 138 5.75 -28.25 1.99
C VAL A 138 5.42 -29.74 1.93
N GLU A 139 5.88 -30.52 2.91
CA GLU A 139 5.73 -31.98 2.96
C GLU A 139 4.43 -32.44 3.63
N ALA A 140 3.85 -31.61 4.50
CA ALA A 140 2.62 -31.90 5.23
C ALA A 140 1.79 -30.65 5.48
N ASP A 141 0.48 -30.82 5.71
CA ASP A 141 -0.39 -29.71 6.08
C ASP A 141 0.00 -29.14 7.45
N GLY A 142 -0.08 -27.82 7.59
CA GLY A 142 0.23 -27.16 8.85
C GLY A 142 0.04 -25.66 8.83
N VAL A 143 0.55 -24.99 9.86
CA VAL A 143 0.59 -23.53 9.95
C VAL A 143 2.03 -23.09 10.13
N ILE A 144 2.44 -22.07 9.39
CA ILE A 144 3.76 -21.46 9.53
C ILE A 144 3.64 -20.05 10.09
N VAL A 145 4.60 -19.67 10.92
CA VAL A 145 4.90 -18.29 11.31
C VAL A 145 6.21 -17.94 10.65
N VAL A 146 6.23 -16.93 9.78
CA VAL A 146 7.46 -16.38 9.19
C VAL A 146 7.69 -15.00 9.79
N ALA A 147 8.83 -14.80 10.44
CA ALA A 147 9.16 -13.57 11.14
C ALA A 147 10.44 -12.92 10.62
N ALA A 148 10.45 -11.58 10.63
CA ALA A 148 11.62 -10.75 10.32
C ALA A 148 12.13 -10.09 11.60
N PRO A 149 12.75 -10.85 12.52
CA PRO A 149 13.18 -10.31 13.81
C PRO A 149 14.28 -9.26 13.64
N ALA A 150 14.19 -8.20 14.44
CA ALA A 150 15.18 -7.14 14.49
C ALA A 150 15.18 -6.49 15.88
N GLN A 151 15.91 -5.40 16.05
CA GLN A 151 15.83 -4.52 17.22
C GLN A 151 15.50 -3.11 16.76
N ASP A 152 15.01 -2.28 17.67
CA ASP A 152 14.83 -0.85 17.40
C ASP A 152 16.16 -0.21 17.00
N MET A 153 16.11 0.58 15.94
CA MET A 153 17.31 1.20 15.40
C MET A 153 17.89 2.25 16.35
N VAL A 154 19.18 2.15 16.63
CA VAL A 154 19.94 3.20 17.33
C VAL A 154 20.51 4.16 16.29
N VAL A 155 20.32 5.47 16.49
CA VAL A 155 20.63 6.54 15.51
C VAL A 155 22.10 6.51 15.07
N GLU A 156 23.02 6.26 16.00
CA GLU A 156 24.47 6.20 15.75
C GLU A 156 24.93 4.87 15.13
N SER A 157 24.01 3.91 14.97
CA SER A 157 24.27 2.59 14.40
C SER A 157 23.70 2.44 13.00
N HIS A 158 23.96 1.28 12.39
CA HIS A 158 23.40 0.87 11.10
C HIS A 158 22.49 -0.37 11.23
N GLY A 159 22.01 -0.69 12.43
CA GLY A 159 21.10 -1.82 12.64
C GLY A 159 19.69 -1.46 12.15
N THR A 160 19.26 -2.02 11.02
CA THR A 160 17.92 -1.79 10.47
C THR A 160 17.02 -3.01 10.69
N ALA A 161 15.75 -2.75 10.99
CA ALA A 161 14.65 -3.69 10.84
C ALA A 161 14.17 -3.67 9.38
N SER A 162 14.64 -4.63 8.58
CA SER A 162 14.36 -4.68 7.14
C SER A 162 13.25 -5.70 6.88
N GLY A 163 12.42 -5.48 5.86
CA GLY A 163 11.33 -6.40 5.53
C GLY A 163 11.79 -7.67 4.78
N LEU A 164 10.92 -8.68 4.77
CA LEU A 164 11.03 -9.88 3.95
C LEU A 164 9.79 -10.01 3.05
N GLU A 165 9.90 -10.77 1.97
CA GLU A 165 8.74 -11.15 1.14
C GLU A 165 8.58 -12.67 1.12
N LEU A 166 7.42 -13.17 1.56
CA LEU A 166 7.05 -14.58 1.43
C LEU A 166 6.17 -14.78 0.19
N PHE A 167 6.56 -15.71 -0.66
CA PHE A 167 5.76 -16.19 -1.77
C PHE A 167 5.32 -17.63 -1.49
N ILE A 168 4.06 -17.94 -1.79
CA ILE A 168 3.53 -19.31 -1.73
C ILE A 168 2.97 -19.65 -3.09
N THR A 169 3.50 -20.68 -3.75
CA THR A 169 2.86 -21.30 -4.91
C THR A 169 2.04 -22.48 -4.41
N ARG A 170 0.71 -22.34 -4.47
CA ARG A 170 -0.23 -23.38 -4.04
C ARG A 170 -0.22 -24.57 -4.97
N ALA A 171 -0.28 -25.78 -4.40
CA ALA A 171 -0.47 -27.00 -5.18
C ALA A 171 -1.85 -27.03 -5.86
N ASP A 172 -2.89 -26.56 -5.16
CA ASP A 172 -4.23 -26.32 -5.71
C ASP A 172 -4.48 -24.81 -5.86
N PRO A 173 -4.48 -24.27 -7.09
CA PRO A 173 -4.73 -22.85 -7.35
C PRO A 173 -6.08 -22.33 -6.85
N LYS A 174 -7.09 -23.20 -6.63
CA LYS A 174 -8.39 -22.78 -6.11
C LYS A 174 -8.31 -22.25 -4.68
N VAL A 175 -7.39 -22.79 -3.89
CA VAL A 175 -7.16 -22.37 -2.50
C VAL A 175 -6.71 -20.91 -2.44
N ALA A 176 -5.91 -20.46 -3.41
CA ALA A 176 -5.51 -19.06 -3.51
C ALA A 176 -6.69 -18.15 -3.91
N ALA A 177 -7.50 -18.57 -4.88
CA ALA A 177 -8.64 -17.79 -5.38
C ALA A 177 -9.71 -17.52 -4.29
N GLU A 178 -9.95 -18.48 -3.39
CA GLU A 178 -10.88 -18.31 -2.27
C GLU A 178 -10.35 -17.37 -1.18
N ARG A 179 -9.05 -17.05 -1.17
CA ARG A 179 -8.35 -16.32 -0.10
C ARG A 179 -7.86 -14.93 -0.48
N ASN A 180 -8.23 -14.41 -1.64
CA ASN A 180 -7.83 -13.07 -2.10
C ASN A 180 -8.52 -11.90 -1.37
N ILE A 181 -9.34 -12.16 -0.34
CA ILE A 181 -10.01 -11.11 0.43
C ILE A 181 -9.19 -10.81 1.70
N PRO A 182 -8.64 -9.58 1.84
CA PRO A 182 -7.99 -9.16 3.08
C PRO A 182 -8.89 -9.27 4.31
N ASP A 183 -8.27 -9.53 5.46
CA ASP A 183 -8.93 -9.46 6.76
C ASP A 183 -9.57 -8.07 6.96
N PRO A 184 -10.71 -7.99 7.66
CA PRO A 184 -11.40 -6.72 7.87
C PRO A 184 -10.59 -5.79 8.79
N LEU A 185 -10.76 -4.48 8.62
CA LEU A 185 -10.01 -3.45 9.38
C LEU A 185 -10.39 -3.43 10.87
N ALA A 186 -11.57 -3.94 11.19
CA ALA A 186 -12.12 -4.20 12.52
C ALA A 186 -13.24 -5.24 12.37
N GLU A 187 -13.95 -5.63 13.43
CA GLU A 187 -15.13 -6.49 13.28
C GLU A 187 -16.24 -5.73 12.50
N PRO A 188 -16.63 -6.17 11.30
CA PRO A 188 -17.68 -5.50 10.54
C PRO A 188 -19.05 -5.84 11.15
N ARG A 189 -19.96 -4.87 11.23
CA ARG A 189 -21.36 -5.15 11.59
C ARG A 189 -22.14 -5.75 10.41
N TYR A 190 -21.59 -5.60 9.21
CA TYR A 190 -22.22 -5.98 7.95
C TYR A 190 -21.13 -6.16 6.89
N GLU A 191 -21.24 -7.23 6.11
CA GLU A 191 -20.36 -7.54 4.98
C GLU A 191 -21.21 -8.11 3.84
N HIS A 192 -20.96 -7.65 2.62
CA HIS A 192 -21.65 -8.13 1.42
C HIS A 192 -20.74 -8.07 0.19
N ARG A 193 -20.75 -9.14 -0.60
CA ARG A 193 -20.00 -9.24 -1.86
C ARG A 193 -20.94 -9.03 -3.03
N VAL A 194 -20.92 -7.81 -3.58
CA VAL A 194 -21.67 -7.41 -4.78
C VAL A 194 -21.07 -8.14 -5.97
N LYS A 195 -21.87 -8.96 -6.65
CA LYS A 195 -21.39 -9.73 -7.80
C LYS A 195 -21.19 -8.86 -9.03
N ALA A 196 -20.23 -9.22 -9.87
CA ALA A 196 -19.98 -8.56 -11.15
C ALA A 196 -21.30 -8.35 -11.93
N GLY A 197 -21.59 -7.09 -12.27
CA GLY A 197 -22.81 -6.71 -12.97
C GLY A 197 -24.08 -6.65 -12.12
N GLU A 198 -23.99 -6.74 -10.80
CA GLU A 198 -25.08 -6.53 -9.85
C GLU A 198 -24.86 -5.23 -9.04
N ALA A 199 -25.91 -4.78 -8.35
CA ALA A 199 -25.82 -3.72 -7.35
C ALA A 199 -26.44 -4.18 -6.03
N HIS A 200 -26.10 -3.48 -4.94
CA HIS A 200 -26.69 -3.75 -3.65
C HIS A 200 -26.88 -2.47 -2.83
N ALA A 201 -28.10 -2.24 -2.35
CA ALA A 201 -28.42 -1.13 -1.46
C ALA A 201 -28.48 -1.56 0.02
N TYR A 202 -27.95 -0.73 0.93
CA TYR A 202 -27.85 -1.04 2.35
C TYR A 202 -27.90 0.24 3.22
N GLU A 203 -28.39 0.12 4.46
CA GLU A 203 -28.42 1.25 5.40
C GLU A 203 -27.08 1.46 6.08
N VAL A 204 -26.72 2.73 6.27
CA VAL A 204 -25.56 3.16 7.05
C VAL A 204 -25.97 4.30 7.97
N ARG A 205 -25.70 4.16 9.26
CA ARG A 205 -26.01 5.16 10.28
C ARG A 205 -24.91 6.20 10.34
N LYS A 206 -25.26 7.41 10.73
CA LYS A 206 -24.31 8.50 10.94
C LYS A 206 -23.16 8.05 11.83
N GLY A 207 -21.94 8.30 11.37
CA GLY A 207 -20.70 8.02 12.09
C GLY A 207 -20.11 6.64 11.79
N GLU A 208 -20.88 5.71 11.22
CA GLU A 208 -20.38 4.41 10.75
C GLU A 208 -19.48 4.58 9.51
N TYR A 209 -18.67 3.55 9.26
CA TYR A 209 -17.75 3.54 8.14
C TYR A 209 -18.15 2.52 7.08
N ILE A 210 -17.98 2.88 5.82
CA ILE A 210 -18.21 2.04 4.65
C ILE A 210 -16.86 1.77 4.00
N GLN A 211 -16.44 0.52 3.94
CA GLN A 211 -15.30 0.11 3.12
C GLN A 211 -15.81 -0.50 1.83
N ILE A 212 -15.39 0.08 0.71
CA ILE A 212 -15.67 -0.40 -0.65
C ILE A 212 -14.34 -0.90 -1.17
N MET A 213 -14.24 -2.21 -1.45
CA MET A 213 -13.00 -2.88 -1.78
C MET A 213 -13.12 -3.59 -3.12
N ASP A 214 -12.11 -3.40 -3.96
CA ASP A 214 -11.89 -4.14 -5.18
C ASP A 214 -11.15 -5.45 -4.84
N VAL A 215 -11.81 -6.59 -4.99
CA VAL A 215 -11.28 -7.88 -4.51
C VAL A 215 -10.27 -8.52 -5.45
N GLU A 216 -10.34 -8.21 -6.76
CA GLU A 216 -9.47 -8.81 -7.79
C GLU A 216 -8.63 -7.77 -8.54
N GLY A 217 -8.82 -6.48 -8.22
CA GLY A 217 -8.20 -5.37 -8.91
C GLY A 217 -8.93 -5.05 -10.22
N ARG A 218 -8.80 -3.80 -10.63
CA ARG A 218 -9.36 -3.26 -11.88
C ARG A 218 -10.88 -3.26 -11.98
N GLU A 219 -11.62 -3.47 -10.90
CA GLU A 219 -13.08 -3.33 -10.91
C GLU A 219 -13.48 -1.94 -10.44
N CYS A 220 -14.36 -1.28 -11.19
CA CYS A 220 -14.96 -0.01 -10.78
C CYS A 220 -16.22 -0.25 -9.94
N SER A 221 -16.47 0.65 -8.98
CA SER A 221 -17.73 0.68 -8.27
C SER A 221 -18.43 2.03 -8.39
N ASP A 222 -19.58 2.03 -9.06
CA ASP A 222 -20.51 3.16 -9.00
C ASP A 222 -21.12 3.22 -7.59
N PHE A 223 -20.99 4.37 -6.93
CA PHE A 223 -21.47 4.57 -5.56
C PHE A 223 -22.41 5.76 -5.43
N GLN A 224 -23.47 5.57 -4.64
CA GLN A 224 -24.38 6.62 -4.20
C GLN A 224 -24.75 6.50 -2.72
N ALA A 225 -25.15 7.63 -2.14
CA ALA A 225 -25.71 7.70 -0.79
C ALA A 225 -26.86 8.70 -0.74
N ILE A 226 -28.03 8.24 -0.29
CA ILE A 226 -29.26 9.03 -0.22
C ILE A 226 -29.64 9.26 1.24
N SER A 227 -29.88 10.51 1.64
CA SER A 227 -30.28 10.85 3.01
C SER A 227 -31.60 10.19 3.42
N LEU A 228 -31.56 9.32 4.43
CA LEU A 228 -32.75 8.63 4.95
C LEU A 228 -33.78 9.63 5.50
N ALA A 229 -33.30 10.59 6.29
CA ALA A 229 -34.16 11.60 6.91
C ALA A 229 -34.88 12.50 5.87
N LYS A 230 -34.28 12.72 4.69
CA LYS A 230 -34.93 13.46 3.60
C LYS A 230 -35.85 12.55 2.79
N LEU A 231 -35.46 11.29 2.57
CA LEU A 231 -36.27 10.29 1.90
C LEU A 231 -37.60 10.02 2.64
N GLU A 232 -37.58 9.97 3.97
CA GLU A 232 -38.80 9.87 4.82
C GLU A 232 -39.79 11.03 4.60
N ARG A 233 -39.28 12.19 4.16
CA ARG A 233 -40.07 13.38 3.82
C ARG A 233 -40.45 13.45 2.33
N GLY A 234 -40.16 12.40 1.57
CA GLY A 234 -40.38 12.33 0.12
C GLY A 234 -39.40 13.19 -0.69
N ILE A 235 -38.25 13.55 -0.12
CA ILE A 235 -37.23 14.39 -0.74
C ILE A 235 -36.01 13.51 -1.06
N GLU A 236 -35.79 13.23 -2.34
CA GLU A 236 -34.58 12.53 -2.79
C GLU A 236 -33.38 13.50 -2.77
N ARG A 237 -32.34 13.16 -2.00
CA ARG A 237 -31.03 13.84 -2.00
C ARG A 237 -29.91 12.82 -1.96
N ASP A 238 -29.47 12.47 -3.15
CA ASP A 238 -28.26 11.75 -3.48
C ASP A 238 -27.03 12.68 -3.51
N ILE A 239 -25.83 12.09 -3.52
CA ILE A 239 -24.57 12.81 -3.72
C ILE A 239 -24.62 13.51 -5.10
N ASP A 240 -24.30 14.79 -5.12
CA ASP A 240 -24.14 15.58 -6.34
C ASP A 240 -22.63 15.81 -6.60
N PRO A 241 -22.07 15.18 -7.65
CA PRO A 241 -20.66 15.35 -8.00
C PRO A 241 -20.30 16.79 -8.37
N THR A 242 -21.24 17.60 -8.86
CA THR A 242 -20.97 19.00 -9.23
C THR A 242 -20.80 19.86 -7.98
N ALA A 243 -21.72 19.78 -7.02
CA ALA A 243 -21.62 20.42 -5.71
C ALA A 243 -20.33 19.99 -5.00
N THR A 244 -20.02 18.69 -5.06
CA THR A 244 -18.79 18.12 -4.52
C THR A 244 -17.56 18.78 -5.12
N ARG A 245 -17.40 18.79 -6.45
CA ARG A 245 -16.23 19.41 -7.11
C ARG A 245 -16.13 20.91 -6.82
N VAL A 246 -17.26 21.62 -6.76
CA VAL A 246 -17.31 23.06 -6.46
C VAL A 246 -16.80 23.34 -5.05
N LEU A 247 -17.28 22.59 -4.05
CA LEU A 247 -16.91 22.81 -2.65
C LEU A 247 -15.50 22.30 -2.32
N MET A 248 -15.09 21.20 -2.95
CA MET A 248 -13.76 20.64 -2.75
C MET A 248 -12.69 21.36 -3.57
N GLY A 249 -13.04 22.04 -4.67
CA GLY A 249 -12.06 22.65 -5.56
C GLY A 249 -11.13 21.63 -6.23
N ALA A 250 -11.57 20.38 -6.33
CA ALA A 250 -10.82 19.24 -6.87
C ALA A 250 -11.72 18.37 -7.75
N ALA A 251 -11.12 17.62 -8.68
CA ALA A 251 -11.82 16.71 -9.58
C ALA A 251 -12.61 15.62 -8.84
N TYR A 252 -12.09 15.15 -7.71
CA TYR A 252 -12.72 14.21 -6.79
C TYR A 252 -12.15 14.46 -5.38
N PRO A 253 -12.88 14.11 -4.31
CA PRO A 253 -12.39 14.29 -2.95
C PRO A 253 -11.25 13.31 -2.62
N ALA A 254 -10.41 13.69 -1.67
CA ALA A 254 -9.34 12.87 -1.12
C ALA A 254 -9.27 13.03 0.41
N PRO A 255 -8.77 12.03 1.15
CA PRO A 255 -8.57 12.15 2.59
C PRO A 255 -7.86 13.45 2.99
N GLY A 256 -8.38 14.15 4.00
CA GLY A 256 -7.84 15.43 4.46
C GLY A 256 -8.86 16.56 4.41
N LEU A 257 -8.43 17.75 3.97
CA LEU A 257 -9.28 18.96 3.91
C LEU A 257 -10.41 18.83 2.88
N HIS A 258 -10.12 18.18 1.75
CA HIS A 258 -11.01 18.05 0.59
C HIS A 258 -11.65 16.66 0.51
N SER A 259 -12.23 16.18 1.62
CA SER A 259 -12.62 14.77 1.79
C SER A 259 -14.12 14.49 1.69
N LYS A 260 -14.97 15.48 1.42
CA LYS A 260 -16.44 15.32 1.57
C LYS A 260 -17.15 15.22 0.23
N LEU A 261 -18.15 14.34 0.18
CA LEU A 261 -19.15 14.23 -0.88
C LEU A 261 -20.43 14.94 -0.39
N PHE A 262 -20.95 15.83 -1.22
CA PHE A 262 -22.08 16.71 -0.89
C PHE A 262 -23.30 16.39 -1.72
N ASP A 263 -24.49 16.65 -1.17
CA ASP A 263 -25.73 16.62 -1.91
C ASP A 263 -26.06 17.99 -2.57
N ASN A 264 -27.19 18.04 -3.26
CA ASN A 264 -27.70 19.25 -3.93
C ASN A 264 -28.10 20.39 -2.97
N ASP A 265 -28.25 20.13 -1.67
CA ASP A 265 -28.47 21.16 -0.66
C ASP A 265 -27.14 21.64 -0.01
N LEU A 266 -26.00 21.17 -0.54
CA LEU A 266 -24.65 21.43 -0.03
C LEU A 266 -24.40 20.83 1.37
N GLU A 267 -25.14 19.79 1.74
CA GLU A 267 -24.93 19.04 2.97
C GLU A 267 -23.98 17.86 2.70
N ALA A 268 -23.02 17.64 3.59
CA ALA A 268 -22.09 16.51 3.45
C ALA A 268 -22.81 15.21 3.79
N SER A 269 -22.77 14.24 2.87
CA SER A 269 -23.33 12.90 3.06
C SER A 269 -22.27 11.89 3.50
N ILE A 270 -21.10 11.95 2.87
CA ILE A 270 -20.01 11.01 3.06
C ILE A 270 -18.70 11.78 3.20
N GLU A 271 -17.79 11.29 4.04
CA GLU A 271 -16.41 11.78 4.16
C GLU A 271 -15.44 10.63 3.87
N ILE A 272 -14.50 10.83 2.95
CA ILE A 272 -13.42 9.88 2.64
C ILE A 272 -12.37 9.95 3.74
N ILE A 273 -12.15 8.82 4.40
CA ILE A 273 -11.20 8.64 5.50
C ILE A 273 -9.90 8.00 5.00
N GLN A 274 -10.00 6.94 4.22
CA GLN A 274 -8.84 6.29 3.60
C GLN A 274 -9.09 6.03 2.12
N ASP A 275 -8.05 6.15 1.32
CA ASP A 275 -8.09 5.84 -0.11
C ASP A 275 -6.76 5.17 -0.50
N THR A 276 -6.84 3.92 -0.96
CA THR A 276 -5.64 3.16 -1.34
C THR A 276 -5.24 3.27 -2.82
N VAL A 277 -6.02 4.02 -3.61
CA VAL A 277 -5.89 4.09 -5.06
C VAL A 277 -5.56 5.52 -5.52
N GLY A 278 -6.23 6.54 -4.98
CA GLY A 278 -5.99 7.94 -5.31
C GLY A 278 -6.55 8.37 -6.68
N ARG A 279 -7.28 7.49 -7.37
CA ARG A 279 -7.81 7.71 -8.72
C ARG A 279 -9.25 7.24 -8.81
N HIS A 280 -10.16 8.19 -8.99
CA HIS A 280 -11.59 7.96 -9.07
C HIS A 280 -12.23 8.92 -10.08
N ASP A 281 -13.49 8.67 -10.44
CA ASP A 281 -14.26 9.52 -11.32
C ASP A 281 -15.45 10.17 -10.59
N SER A 282 -15.69 11.44 -10.90
CA SER A 282 -16.91 12.15 -10.50
C SER A 282 -17.59 12.84 -11.69
N PHE A 283 -17.09 12.63 -12.92
CA PHE A 283 -17.56 13.33 -14.12
C PHE A 283 -18.71 12.59 -14.80
N ASN A 284 -18.62 11.26 -14.88
CA ASN A 284 -19.53 10.45 -15.67
C ASN A 284 -20.67 9.87 -14.81
N PHE A 285 -21.74 9.47 -15.49
CA PHE A 285 -22.80 8.69 -14.87
C PHE A 285 -22.38 7.23 -14.74
N ALA A 286 -23.02 6.53 -13.82
CA ALA A 286 -23.08 5.07 -13.86
C ALA A 286 -23.57 4.63 -15.24
N CYS A 287 -22.99 3.55 -15.78
CA CYS A 287 -23.28 3.13 -17.15
C CYS A 287 -24.80 2.91 -17.37
N THR A 288 -25.26 3.15 -18.61
CA THR A 288 -26.68 3.18 -18.96
C THR A 288 -26.98 2.26 -20.11
N ALA A 289 -28.23 1.79 -20.23
CA ALA A 289 -28.70 1.06 -21.41
C ALA A 289 -28.43 1.84 -22.72
N LYS A 290 -28.62 3.17 -22.70
CA LYS A 290 -28.35 4.04 -23.85
C LYS A 290 -26.89 4.00 -24.30
N TYR A 291 -25.93 4.02 -23.37
CA TYR A 291 -24.52 3.93 -23.69
C TYR A 291 -24.23 2.66 -24.51
N TYR A 292 -24.69 1.52 -24.01
CA TYR A 292 -24.49 0.23 -24.66
C TYR A 292 -25.24 0.10 -25.99
N ASP A 293 -26.48 0.59 -26.08
CA ASP A 293 -27.25 0.61 -27.32
C ASP A 293 -26.51 1.40 -28.42
N ASP A 294 -25.98 2.58 -28.10
CA ASP A 294 -25.32 3.47 -29.06
C ASP A 294 -23.99 2.90 -29.58
N VAL A 295 -23.28 2.12 -28.76
CA VAL A 295 -22.00 1.47 -29.13
C VAL A 295 -22.16 0.05 -29.67
N GLY A 296 -23.40 -0.44 -29.81
CA GLY A 296 -23.74 -1.67 -30.52
C GLY A 296 -23.95 -2.92 -29.66
N TYR A 297 -24.20 -2.76 -28.37
CA TYR A 297 -24.42 -3.83 -27.39
C TYR A 297 -25.82 -3.74 -26.74
N PRO A 298 -26.91 -3.87 -27.51
CA PRO A 298 -28.24 -3.68 -26.97
C PRO A 298 -28.63 -4.74 -25.94
N GLY A 299 -29.31 -4.30 -24.87
CA GLY A 299 -29.73 -5.18 -23.76
C GLY A 299 -28.62 -5.58 -22.80
N HIS A 300 -27.45 -4.94 -22.88
CA HIS A 300 -26.37 -5.13 -21.93
C HIS A 300 -26.81 -4.71 -20.51
N VAL A 301 -26.40 -5.50 -19.50
CA VAL A 301 -26.60 -5.18 -18.09
C VAL A 301 -25.88 -3.87 -17.78
N ASN A 302 -26.46 -3.00 -16.95
CA ASN A 302 -25.86 -1.69 -16.66
C ASN A 302 -26.19 -1.22 -15.24
N CYS A 303 -25.30 -0.40 -14.70
CA CYS A 303 -25.36 0.08 -13.32
C CYS A 303 -26.58 0.95 -13.04
N THR A 304 -27.03 1.76 -14.01
CA THR A 304 -28.22 2.59 -13.85
C THR A 304 -29.49 1.75 -13.63
N ASP A 305 -29.68 0.69 -14.40
CA ASP A 305 -30.83 -0.22 -14.23
C ASP A 305 -30.72 -1.07 -12.96
N ASN A 306 -29.49 -1.47 -12.60
CA ASN A 306 -29.23 -2.14 -11.33
C ASN A 306 -29.59 -1.25 -10.13
N PHE A 307 -29.19 0.03 -10.17
CA PHE A 307 -29.56 1.03 -9.16
C PHE A 307 -31.08 1.22 -9.07
N ASN A 308 -31.74 1.38 -10.21
CA ASN A 308 -33.20 1.51 -10.25
C ASN A 308 -33.91 0.33 -9.58
N THR A 309 -33.39 -0.88 -9.78
CA THR A 309 -33.95 -2.11 -9.21
C THR A 309 -33.74 -2.18 -7.70
N GLU A 310 -32.52 -1.97 -7.23
CA GLU A 310 -32.15 -2.05 -5.81
C GLU A 310 -32.73 -0.90 -4.97
N LEU A 311 -32.94 0.28 -5.56
CA LEU A 311 -33.48 1.44 -4.88
C LEU A 311 -35.03 1.49 -4.89
N ALA A 312 -35.69 0.68 -5.71
CA ALA A 312 -37.16 0.64 -5.77
C ALA A 312 -37.84 0.29 -4.43
N PRO A 313 -37.35 -0.67 -3.62
CA PRO A 313 -37.89 -0.95 -2.29
C PRO A 313 -37.83 0.24 -1.32
N TRP A 314 -36.94 1.19 -1.57
CA TRP A 314 -36.77 2.41 -0.78
C TRP A 314 -37.69 3.55 -1.24
N GLY A 315 -38.53 3.31 -2.24
CA GLY A 315 -39.45 4.33 -2.79
C GLY A 315 -38.75 5.41 -3.63
N ILE A 316 -37.49 5.17 -4.03
CA ILE A 316 -36.72 6.07 -4.90
C ILE A 316 -37.15 5.86 -6.34
N LYS A 317 -37.35 6.96 -7.07
CA LYS A 317 -37.81 6.90 -8.46
C LYS A 317 -36.71 6.43 -9.41
N PRO A 318 -37.05 5.63 -10.45
CA PRO A 318 -36.08 5.23 -11.45
C PRO A 318 -35.61 6.42 -12.28
N ARG A 319 -34.36 6.38 -12.72
CA ARG A 319 -33.68 7.41 -13.53
C ARG A 319 -33.12 6.81 -14.81
N GLY A 320 -33.02 7.62 -15.87
CA GLY A 320 -32.38 7.20 -17.14
C GLY A 320 -30.85 7.22 -17.10
N GLY A 321 -30.27 7.72 -16.00
CA GLY A 321 -28.84 7.76 -15.73
C GLY A 321 -28.62 8.25 -14.30
N TRP A 322 -27.72 7.60 -13.57
CA TRP A 322 -27.37 7.99 -12.20
C TRP A 322 -26.06 8.75 -12.17
N GLN A 323 -26.06 9.93 -11.56
CA GLN A 323 -24.82 10.54 -11.08
C GLN A 323 -24.28 9.68 -9.94
N ALA A 324 -22.99 9.39 -9.98
CA ALA A 324 -22.35 8.56 -8.98
C ALA A 324 -20.94 9.08 -8.68
N MET A 325 -20.46 8.73 -7.50
CA MET A 325 -19.03 8.73 -7.24
C MET A 325 -18.51 7.38 -7.74
N ASN A 326 -17.73 7.38 -8.80
CA ASN A 326 -17.29 6.16 -9.46
C ASN A 326 -15.92 5.80 -8.91
N PHE A 327 -15.91 4.99 -7.84
CA PHE A 327 -14.67 4.56 -7.20
C PHE A 327 -13.87 3.67 -8.13
N PHE A 328 -12.54 3.83 -8.05
CA PHE A 328 -11.50 3.16 -8.86
C PHE A 328 -11.49 3.54 -10.36
N TYR A 329 -12.57 4.10 -10.88
CA TYR A 329 -12.67 4.45 -12.29
C TYR A 329 -11.65 5.51 -12.70
N ASN A 330 -10.76 5.13 -13.61
CA ASN A 330 -9.62 5.93 -14.03
C ASN A 330 -9.98 6.81 -15.23
N THR A 331 -10.66 7.92 -14.94
CA THR A 331 -10.95 8.97 -15.90
C THR A 331 -10.05 10.19 -15.68
N LEU A 332 -9.77 10.88 -16.78
CA LEU A 332 -8.86 12.02 -16.84
C LEU A 332 -9.42 13.06 -17.80
N LEU A 333 -9.13 14.34 -17.51
CA LEU A 333 -9.31 15.45 -18.44
C LEU A 333 -7.93 15.87 -18.93
N ASP A 334 -7.68 15.78 -20.23
CA ASP A 334 -6.40 16.20 -20.82
C ASP A 334 -6.31 17.73 -21.04
N ASP A 335 -5.17 18.18 -21.56
CA ASP A 335 -4.90 19.57 -21.94
C ASP A 335 -5.71 20.05 -23.17
N GLN A 336 -6.46 19.14 -23.80
CA GLN A 336 -7.35 19.36 -24.94
C GLN A 336 -8.83 19.26 -24.54
N TYR A 337 -9.12 19.24 -23.24
CA TYR A 337 -10.46 19.21 -22.67
C TYR A 337 -11.25 17.95 -23.03
N GLN A 338 -10.57 16.84 -23.38
CA GLN A 338 -11.21 15.55 -23.61
C GLN A 338 -11.27 14.76 -22.32
N ILE A 339 -12.44 14.19 -22.04
CA ILE A 339 -12.57 13.14 -21.05
C ILE A 339 -12.14 11.84 -21.71
N TYR A 340 -11.12 11.20 -21.16
CA TYR A 340 -10.73 9.85 -21.55
C TYR A 340 -10.68 8.96 -20.31
N LEU A 341 -10.73 7.65 -20.55
CA LEU A 341 -10.67 6.61 -19.55
C LEU A 341 -9.52 5.66 -19.88
N ASP A 342 -9.01 4.98 -18.87
CA ASP A 342 -7.97 3.96 -18.96
C ASP A 342 -8.22 2.89 -17.88
N GLU A 343 -7.41 1.83 -17.87
CA GLU A 343 -7.53 0.77 -16.86
C GLU A 343 -7.42 1.36 -15.44
N PRO A 344 -8.27 0.91 -14.49
CA PRO A 344 -8.15 1.33 -13.10
C PRO A 344 -6.79 1.01 -12.50
N TRP A 345 -6.37 1.84 -11.55
CA TRP A 345 -5.11 1.63 -10.81
C TRP A 345 -5.27 0.68 -9.62
N SER A 346 -6.51 0.31 -9.29
CA SER A 346 -6.81 -0.60 -8.17
C SER A 346 -6.20 -1.98 -8.39
N ARG A 347 -5.74 -2.56 -7.29
CA ARG A 347 -5.20 -3.91 -7.18
C ARG A 347 -6.09 -4.75 -6.26
N PRO A 348 -5.96 -6.09 -6.28
CA PRO A 348 -6.64 -6.93 -5.30
C PRO A 348 -6.46 -6.39 -3.87
N GLY A 349 -7.57 -6.14 -3.18
CA GLY A 349 -7.62 -5.65 -1.82
C GLY A 349 -7.51 -4.13 -1.66
N ASP A 350 -7.36 -3.37 -2.75
CA ASP A 350 -7.45 -1.91 -2.69
C ASP A 350 -8.87 -1.47 -2.30
N TYR A 351 -8.98 -0.38 -1.54
CA TYR A 351 -10.26 0.08 -1.01
C TYR A 351 -10.34 1.59 -0.83
N VAL A 352 -11.58 2.07 -0.70
CA VAL A 352 -11.90 3.38 -0.14
C VAL A 352 -12.68 3.17 1.15
N LEU A 353 -12.26 3.83 2.23
CA LEU A 353 -12.96 3.86 3.50
C LEU A 353 -13.63 5.21 3.68
N CYS A 354 -14.95 5.19 3.75
CA CYS A 354 -15.82 6.34 3.88
C CYS A 354 -16.46 6.38 5.27
N ARG A 355 -16.84 7.56 5.77
CA ARG A 355 -17.63 7.74 6.99
C ARG A 355 -18.92 8.48 6.67
N ALA A 356 -20.04 7.92 7.11
CA ALA A 356 -21.35 8.54 6.94
C ALA A 356 -21.50 9.78 7.83
N GLN A 357 -21.87 10.92 7.24
CA GLN A 357 -22.06 12.19 7.95
C GLN A 357 -23.52 12.38 8.41
N GLN A 358 -24.42 11.55 7.90
CA GLN A 358 -25.84 11.44 8.23
C GLN A 358 -26.29 9.99 8.01
N ASP A 359 -27.51 9.65 8.44
CA ASP A 359 -28.12 8.36 8.12
C ASP A 359 -28.45 8.31 6.62
N VAL A 360 -27.96 7.28 5.93
CA VAL A 360 -28.09 7.14 4.48
C VAL A 360 -28.50 5.73 4.06
N VAL A 361 -29.17 5.64 2.91
CA VAL A 361 -29.18 4.43 2.08
C VAL A 361 -28.00 4.55 1.14
N ALA A 362 -26.99 3.70 1.32
CA ALA A 362 -25.86 3.58 0.43
C ALA A 362 -26.15 2.52 -0.63
N ILE A 363 -25.54 2.66 -1.81
CA ILE A 363 -25.61 1.66 -2.88
C ILE A 363 -24.28 1.59 -3.62
N ASN A 364 -23.89 0.37 -3.97
CA ASN A 364 -22.74 0.07 -4.81
C ASN A 364 -23.18 -0.81 -5.98
N SER A 365 -22.70 -0.53 -7.19
CA SER A 365 -22.69 -1.50 -8.30
C SER A 365 -21.27 -2.02 -8.49
N ALA A 366 -21.12 -3.31 -8.80
CA ALA A 366 -19.94 -3.80 -9.51
C ALA A 366 -20.22 -3.62 -11.00
N CYS A 367 -19.42 -2.81 -11.68
CA CYS A 367 -19.73 -2.35 -13.04
C CYS A 367 -19.62 -3.52 -14.04
N PRO A 368 -20.65 -3.79 -14.86
CA PRO A 368 -20.61 -4.88 -15.84
C PRO A 368 -19.78 -4.55 -17.09
N ASP A 369 -19.18 -3.35 -17.20
CA ASP A 369 -18.54 -2.93 -18.45
C ASP A 369 -17.34 -3.82 -18.79
N ALA A 370 -17.43 -4.52 -19.91
CA ALA A 370 -16.35 -5.31 -20.48
C ALA A 370 -16.01 -4.89 -21.92
N ILE A 371 -16.56 -3.78 -22.40
CA ILE A 371 -16.41 -3.33 -23.79
C ILE A 371 -15.28 -2.31 -23.94
N ASP A 372 -14.84 -1.72 -22.83
CA ASP A 372 -13.74 -0.77 -22.77
C ASP A 372 -12.83 -1.06 -21.54
N PRO A 373 -11.70 -0.34 -21.33
CA PRO A 373 -10.78 -0.65 -20.24
C PRO A 373 -11.29 -0.32 -18.83
N ALA A 374 -12.50 0.23 -18.66
CA ALA A 374 -13.03 0.67 -17.36
C ALA A 374 -12.93 -0.40 -16.27
N ASN A 375 -13.13 -1.68 -16.61
CA ASN A 375 -12.93 -2.79 -15.66
C ASN A 375 -11.79 -3.74 -16.05
N GLY A 376 -10.78 -3.25 -16.76
CA GLY A 376 -9.71 -4.10 -17.31
C GLY A 376 -10.23 -5.21 -18.25
N TRP A 377 -11.37 -4.97 -18.91
CA TRP A 377 -12.11 -5.92 -19.78
C TRP A 377 -12.58 -7.23 -19.11
N ASP A 378 -12.52 -7.33 -17.78
CA ASP A 378 -12.86 -8.54 -17.04
C ASP A 378 -13.57 -8.16 -15.73
N PRO A 379 -14.89 -7.87 -15.77
CA PRO A 379 -15.65 -7.45 -14.59
C PRO A 379 -15.56 -8.46 -13.45
N THR A 380 -15.28 -7.96 -12.24
CA THR A 380 -15.18 -8.76 -11.02
C THR A 380 -16.10 -8.25 -9.91
N ASP A 381 -16.01 -8.83 -8.72
CA ASP A 381 -16.90 -8.49 -7.61
C ASP A 381 -16.40 -7.24 -6.86
N ILE A 382 -17.31 -6.58 -6.13
CA ILE A 382 -16.96 -5.54 -5.14
C ILE A 382 -17.34 -6.04 -3.75
N LEU A 383 -16.44 -5.90 -2.78
CA LEU A 383 -16.74 -6.19 -1.38
C LEU A 383 -17.08 -4.90 -0.63
N VAL A 384 -18.22 -4.92 0.05
CA VAL A 384 -18.68 -3.86 0.94
C VAL A 384 -18.63 -4.35 2.37
N ARG A 385 -18.02 -3.57 3.26
CA ARG A 385 -18.09 -3.76 4.72
C ARG A 385 -18.59 -2.48 5.40
N VAL A 386 -19.40 -2.64 6.43
CA VAL A 386 -19.78 -1.52 7.30
C VAL A 386 -19.26 -1.76 8.71
N TYR A 387 -18.54 -0.77 9.24
CA TYR A 387 -17.97 -0.80 10.58
C TYR A 387 -18.75 0.11 11.53
N PRO A 388 -18.94 -0.32 12.79
CA PRO A 388 -19.50 0.50 13.87
C PRO A 388 -18.84 1.89 14.02
N ALA A 389 -19.62 2.85 14.51
CA ALA A 389 -19.19 4.24 14.67
C ALA A 389 -18.17 4.47 15.82
N ASP A 390 -18.04 3.51 16.73
CA ASP A 390 -17.06 3.51 17.83
C ASP A 390 -15.67 3.04 17.38
N ASN A 391 -15.54 2.47 16.18
CA ASN A 391 -14.24 2.27 15.56
C ASN A 391 -13.56 3.61 15.25
N MET A 392 -12.23 3.63 15.43
CA MET A 392 -11.40 4.79 15.13
C MET A 392 -10.45 4.46 13.97
N PHE A 393 -10.79 4.93 12.77
CA PHE A 393 -9.91 4.87 11.61
C PHE A 393 -9.28 6.24 11.36
N ARG A 394 -7.95 6.26 11.19
CA ARG A 394 -7.20 7.49 10.92
C ARG A 394 -7.28 7.85 9.45
N LYS A 395 -7.27 9.16 9.18
CA LYS A 395 -7.17 9.66 7.80
C LYS A 395 -5.82 9.29 7.21
N ALA A 396 -5.84 8.69 6.02
CA ALA A 396 -4.62 8.27 5.33
C ALA A 396 -4.85 8.21 3.82
N ILE A 397 -3.80 8.49 3.05
CA ILE A 397 -3.76 8.27 1.60
C ILE A 397 -2.73 7.17 1.36
N ALA A 398 -2.98 6.25 0.44
CA ALA A 398 -1.91 5.34 0.03
C ALA A 398 -0.79 6.09 -0.68
N PHE A 399 0.41 5.78 -0.26
CA PHE A 399 1.64 6.06 -0.98
C PHE A 399 2.24 4.74 -1.47
N ARG A 400 2.70 4.72 -2.73
CA ARG A 400 3.48 3.60 -3.28
C ARG A 400 4.88 4.10 -3.58
N ALA A 401 5.87 3.55 -2.88
CA ALA A 401 7.28 3.91 -3.04
C ALA A 401 7.78 3.73 -4.47
N MET A 402 7.36 2.64 -5.11
CA MET A 402 7.61 2.34 -6.52
C MET A 402 6.30 2.00 -7.22
N PRO A 403 6.24 2.09 -8.57
CA PRO A 403 5.06 1.69 -9.33
C PRO A 403 4.58 0.28 -9.02
N ASP A 404 5.43 -0.64 -8.58
CA ASP A 404 5.09 -2.02 -8.22
C ASP A 404 4.96 -2.28 -6.72
N SER A 405 5.19 -1.28 -5.86
CA SER A 405 5.08 -1.41 -4.40
C SER A 405 3.64 -1.56 -3.93
N ASP A 406 3.45 -2.22 -2.80
CA ASP A 406 2.17 -2.27 -2.08
C ASP A 406 1.81 -0.87 -1.57
N PRO A 407 0.50 -0.55 -1.44
CA PRO A 407 0.10 0.74 -0.93
C PRO A 407 0.40 0.79 0.56
N GLN A 408 1.10 1.84 1.00
CA GLN A 408 1.33 2.13 2.41
C GLN A 408 0.52 3.35 2.80
N MET A 409 -0.29 3.24 3.85
CA MET A 409 -1.05 4.37 4.36
C MET A 409 -0.12 5.47 4.88
N THR A 410 -0.45 6.73 4.59
CA THR A 410 0.26 7.90 5.14
C THR A 410 0.39 7.79 6.66
N LYS A 411 1.61 7.96 7.16
CA LYS A 411 1.95 7.84 8.57
C LYS A 411 2.13 9.21 9.22
N GLU A 412 1.92 9.28 10.52
CA GLU A 412 2.33 10.42 11.33
C GLU A 412 3.84 10.35 11.58
N THR A 413 4.51 11.49 11.61
CA THR A 413 5.92 11.53 12.02
C THR A 413 6.03 11.46 13.54
N GLY A 414 7.23 11.13 14.06
CA GLY A 414 7.51 11.20 15.50
C GLY A 414 7.32 12.61 16.11
N PHE A 415 7.20 13.65 15.28
CA PHE A 415 6.96 15.02 15.70
C PHE A 415 5.47 15.43 15.60
N HIS A 416 4.61 14.60 15.01
CA HIS A 416 3.21 14.92 14.73
C HIS A 416 2.42 15.33 15.97
N ALA A 417 2.59 14.63 17.10
CA ALA A 417 1.89 14.96 18.34
C ALA A 417 2.16 16.40 18.81
N ARG A 418 3.36 16.95 18.55
CA ARG A 418 3.71 18.34 18.90
C ARG A 418 3.27 19.32 17.83
N THR A 419 3.48 19.00 16.55
CA THR A 419 3.12 19.93 15.46
C THR A 419 1.61 20.06 15.28
N SER A 420 0.85 19.00 15.54
CA SER A 420 -0.62 19.02 15.50
C SER A 420 -1.26 19.85 16.62
N GLU A 421 -0.55 20.19 17.70
CA GLU A 421 -1.01 21.20 18.67
C GLU A 421 -0.93 22.62 18.09
N LEU A 422 -0.05 22.85 17.11
CA LEU A 422 0.28 24.18 16.57
C LEU A 422 -0.42 24.51 15.25
N THR A 423 -0.87 23.49 14.51
CA THR A 423 -1.57 23.69 13.23
C THR A 423 -2.57 22.57 12.95
N ARG A 424 -3.48 22.84 12.01
CA ARG A 424 -4.33 21.82 11.35
C ARG A 424 -3.97 21.65 9.88
N ASN A 425 -3.02 22.45 9.38
CA ASN A 425 -2.64 22.48 7.98
C ASN A 425 -1.54 21.46 7.73
N PHE A 426 -1.93 20.24 7.38
CA PHE A 426 -1.04 19.16 7.01
C PHE A 426 -1.13 18.86 5.52
N THR A 427 -0.02 18.42 4.96
CA THR A 427 0.07 17.89 3.60
C THR A 427 0.69 16.50 3.65
N GLU A 428 0.33 15.69 2.66
CA GLU A 428 0.94 14.39 2.43
C GLU A 428 2.26 14.63 1.68
N TYR A 429 3.35 14.08 2.19
CA TYR A 429 4.63 14.09 1.50
C TYR A 429 5.35 12.75 1.68
N ASN A 430 5.46 11.99 0.59
CA ASN A 430 6.20 10.73 0.52
C ASN A 430 5.81 9.72 1.62
N GLY A 431 4.52 9.55 1.88
CA GLY A 431 3.96 8.64 2.88
C GLY A 431 3.87 9.23 4.28
N TYR A 432 4.08 10.54 4.49
CA TYR A 432 4.02 11.18 5.81
C TYR A 432 3.14 12.43 5.86
N TRP A 433 2.45 12.62 6.99
CA TRP A 433 1.73 13.86 7.30
C TRP A 433 2.70 14.92 7.84
N LEU A 434 2.96 15.97 7.07
CA LEU A 434 3.82 17.09 7.48
C LEU A 434 3.05 18.41 7.55
N PRO A 435 3.38 19.30 8.52
CA PRO A 435 2.79 20.62 8.57
C PRO A 435 3.20 21.43 7.35
N SER A 436 2.23 21.97 6.61
CA SER A 436 2.51 22.84 5.46
C SER A 436 2.80 24.29 5.87
N HIS A 437 2.15 24.74 6.95
CA HIS A 437 2.40 26.01 7.64
C HIS A 437 1.67 26.02 8.99
N TYR A 438 2.09 26.90 9.89
CA TYR A 438 1.53 27.11 11.21
C TYR A 438 0.52 28.25 11.23
N THR A 439 -0.66 27.98 11.78
CA THR A 439 -1.84 28.87 11.70
C THR A 439 -1.59 30.27 12.29
N ASN A 440 -0.69 30.39 13.27
CA ASN A 440 -0.46 31.66 13.97
C ASN A 440 0.45 32.65 13.23
N HIS A 441 1.17 32.20 12.19
CA HIS A 441 2.21 33.00 11.51
C HIS A 441 2.05 32.98 9.97
N GLY A 442 1.66 31.82 9.41
CA GLY A 442 1.55 31.64 7.96
C GLY A 442 2.91 31.57 7.25
N ALA A 443 2.88 31.13 5.99
CA ALA A 443 4.09 30.77 5.24
C ALA A 443 5.09 31.93 5.04
N ILE A 444 4.63 33.19 4.96
CA ILE A 444 5.50 34.35 4.73
C ILE A 444 6.34 34.67 5.97
N ASP A 445 5.75 34.65 7.16
CA ASP A 445 6.49 34.93 8.40
C ASP A 445 7.47 33.80 8.71
N GLU A 446 7.07 32.54 8.45
CA GLU A 446 7.96 31.38 8.56
C GLU A 446 9.17 31.48 7.63
N TYR A 447 8.97 31.96 6.40
CA TYR A 447 10.07 32.24 5.46
C TYR A 447 11.07 33.24 6.05
N TRP A 448 10.61 34.38 6.58
CA TRP A 448 11.50 35.38 7.17
C TRP A 448 12.18 34.88 8.44
N ALA A 449 11.47 34.10 9.27
CA ALA A 449 12.05 33.45 10.45
C ALA A 449 13.24 32.54 10.08
N CYS A 450 13.12 31.77 8.99
CA CYS A 450 14.22 30.96 8.47
C CYS A 450 15.38 31.83 7.93
N ARG A 451 15.06 32.90 7.19
CA ARG A 451 16.07 33.75 6.54
C ARG A 451 16.87 34.61 7.53
N GLU A 452 16.25 35.06 8.62
CA GLU A 452 16.82 36.03 9.56
C GLU A 452 17.13 35.44 10.95
N GLY A 453 16.58 34.27 11.26
CA GLY A 453 16.66 33.64 12.57
C GLY A 453 17.07 32.17 12.51
N VAL A 454 16.24 31.33 13.11
CA VAL A 454 16.40 29.88 13.16
C VAL A 454 15.02 29.24 13.13
N ILE A 455 14.89 28.13 12.40
CA ILE A 455 13.69 27.29 12.37
C ILE A 455 14.08 25.83 12.62
N ALA A 456 13.10 25.06 13.09
CA ALA A 456 13.16 23.61 13.10
C ALA A 456 12.12 23.07 12.11
N MET A 457 12.54 22.20 11.20
CA MET A 457 11.70 21.64 10.14
C MET A 457 11.72 20.12 10.20
N ASP A 458 10.54 19.51 10.17
CA ASP A 458 10.38 18.06 10.07
C ASP A 458 10.71 17.60 8.64
N LEU A 459 11.77 16.81 8.52
CA LEU A 459 12.23 16.21 7.27
C LEU A 459 12.15 14.68 7.32
N THR A 460 11.24 14.14 8.14
CA THR A 460 11.01 12.70 8.27
C THR A 460 10.72 12.03 6.93
N ALA A 461 10.01 12.70 6.04
CA ALA A 461 9.66 12.15 4.72
C ALA A 461 10.87 11.84 3.81
N LEU A 462 12.03 12.48 4.05
CA LEU A 462 13.26 12.16 3.32
C LEU A 462 13.70 10.73 3.59
N ARG A 463 14.16 10.05 2.54
CA ARG A 463 14.51 8.63 2.59
C ARG A 463 15.89 8.44 3.18
N LYS A 464 16.00 7.52 4.15
CA LYS A 464 17.27 7.16 4.77
C LYS A 464 17.64 5.74 4.39
N PHE A 465 18.88 5.58 3.97
CA PHE A 465 19.47 4.30 3.65
C PHE A 465 20.79 4.14 4.38
N GLU A 466 20.94 3.01 5.08
CA GLU A 466 22.19 2.58 5.69
C GLU A 466 23.01 1.80 4.66
N ILE A 467 24.21 2.28 4.36
CA ILE A 467 25.12 1.66 3.39
C ILE A 467 26.32 1.11 4.17
N THR A 468 26.36 -0.21 4.30
CA THR A 468 27.32 -0.91 5.16
C THR A 468 28.07 -2.00 4.41
N GLY A 469 29.35 -2.18 4.72
CA GLY A 469 30.17 -3.26 4.19
C GLY A 469 31.55 -2.78 3.74
N PRO A 470 32.49 -3.70 3.47
CA PRO A 470 33.85 -3.34 3.06
C PRO A 470 33.91 -2.50 1.78
N ASP A 471 32.93 -2.66 0.87
CA ASP A 471 32.90 -1.94 -0.40
C ASP A 471 31.91 -0.75 -0.39
N ALA A 472 31.35 -0.39 0.77
CA ALA A 472 30.38 0.71 0.92
C ALA A 472 30.93 2.05 0.42
N GLY A 473 32.18 2.37 0.76
CA GLY A 473 32.83 3.61 0.29
C GLY A 473 33.04 3.65 -1.22
N GLU A 474 33.31 2.50 -1.85
CA GLU A 474 33.48 2.41 -3.30
C GLU A 474 32.13 2.55 -4.02
N LEU A 475 31.08 1.91 -3.49
CA LEU A 475 29.71 2.09 -4.00
C LEU A 475 29.34 3.58 -4.01
N MET A 476 29.47 4.26 -2.87
CA MET A 476 29.11 5.68 -2.76
C MET A 476 30.01 6.59 -3.60
N GLN A 477 31.31 6.27 -3.73
CA GLN A 477 32.23 7.04 -4.58
C GLN A 477 31.83 6.98 -6.07
N ARG A 478 31.28 5.86 -6.53
CA ARG A 478 30.91 5.67 -7.94
C ARG A 478 29.52 6.21 -8.28
N THR A 479 28.62 6.30 -7.30
CA THR A 479 27.23 6.73 -7.54
C THR A 479 26.97 8.21 -7.26
N LEU A 480 27.90 8.89 -6.58
CA LEU A 480 27.79 10.30 -6.24
C LEU A 480 28.79 11.17 -7.02
N THR A 481 28.38 12.41 -7.29
CA THR A 481 29.21 13.39 -7.99
C THR A 481 30.36 13.97 -7.15
N ARG A 482 30.27 13.87 -5.81
CA ARG A 482 31.33 14.30 -4.88
C ARG A 482 32.41 13.23 -4.71
N ASN A 483 33.63 13.67 -4.41
CA ASN A 483 34.72 12.76 -4.03
C ASN A 483 34.53 12.28 -2.58
N VAL A 484 33.82 11.16 -2.41
CA VAL A 484 33.55 10.51 -1.12
C VAL A 484 34.84 10.07 -0.41
N LYS A 485 35.90 9.71 -1.14
CA LYS A 485 37.19 9.32 -0.55
C LYS A 485 37.87 10.45 0.24
N LYS A 486 37.48 11.72 0.03
CA LYS A 486 37.96 12.88 0.82
C LYS A 486 37.13 13.17 2.06
N LEU A 487 36.00 12.48 2.27
CA LEU A 487 35.15 12.66 3.43
C LEU A 487 35.78 11.93 4.63
N ALA A 488 35.91 12.59 5.78
CA ALA A 488 36.40 11.97 7.01
C ALA A 488 35.24 11.37 7.83
N ASP A 489 35.55 10.49 8.77
CA ASP A 489 34.54 9.95 9.69
C ASP A 489 33.90 11.07 10.51
N GLY A 490 32.58 11.02 10.65
CA GLY A 490 31.77 12.07 11.28
C GLY A 490 31.43 13.26 10.37
N HIS A 491 31.91 13.30 9.13
CA HIS A 491 31.56 14.37 8.20
C HIS A 491 30.30 14.06 7.39
N VAL A 492 29.63 15.13 6.97
CA VAL A 492 28.48 15.11 6.07
C VAL A 492 28.78 15.94 4.82
N VAL A 493 28.27 15.51 3.66
CA VAL A 493 28.37 16.26 2.41
C VAL A 493 27.07 16.21 1.61
N TYR A 494 26.68 17.34 1.01
CA TYR A 494 25.61 17.37 0.02
C TYR A 494 26.14 16.91 -1.35
N SER A 495 25.43 16.00 -2.00
CA SER A 495 25.79 15.46 -3.30
C SER A 495 24.56 15.18 -4.15
N ALA A 496 24.76 15.06 -5.46
CA ALA A 496 23.78 14.49 -6.37
C ALA A 496 24.16 13.06 -6.73
N MET A 497 23.15 12.22 -6.93
CA MET A 497 23.22 10.90 -7.53
C MET A 497 22.72 11.02 -8.97
N CYS A 498 23.51 10.56 -9.93
CA CYS A 498 23.24 10.73 -11.35
C CYS A 498 23.37 9.42 -12.11
N TYR A 499 22.62 9.31 -13.21
CA TYR A 499 22.92 8.38 -14.28
C TYR A 499 24.24 8.74 -14.96
N GLU A 500 24.80 7.82 -15.74
CA GLU A 500 26.05 8.04 -16.48
C GLU A 500 25.95 9.21 -17.47
N HIS A 501 24.76 9.46 -18.04
CA HIS A 501 24.50 10.59 -18.93
C HIS A 501 24.27 11.93 -18.18
N GLY A 502 24.46 11.96 -16.86
CA GLY A 502 24.31 13.15 -16.03
C GLY A 502 22.89 13.50 -15.59
N GLY A 503 21.88 12.71 -15.99
CA GLY A 503 20.51 12.90 -15.50
C GLY A 503 20.42 12.61 -14.00
N MET A 504 19.73 13.45 -13.25
CA MET A 504 19.60 13.32 -11.80
C MET A 504 18.67 12.15 -11.44
N ILE A 505 19.13 11.29 -10.55
CA ILE A 505 18.36 10.20 -9.95
C ILE A 505 17.77 10.68 -8.62
N ASP A 506 18.63 11.27 -7.79
CA ASP A 506 18.31 11.71 -6.44
C ASP A 506 19.35 12.77 -6.00
N ASP A 507 19.02 13.55 -4.98
CA ASP A 507 19.96 14.45 -4.33
C ASP A 507 19.76 14.45 -2.81
N GLY A 508 20.82 14.74 -2.08
CA GLY A 508 20.78 14.51 -0.65
C GLY A 508 22.12 14.65 0.06
N THR A 509 22.13 14.18 1.31
CA THR A 509 23.29 14.24 2.19
C THR A 509 23.85 12.84 2.44
N LEU A 510 25.16 12.70 2.29
CA LEU A 510 25.91 11.52 2.69
C LEU A 510 26.61 11.79 4.02
N PHE A 511 26.28 11.01 5.03
CA PHE A 511 27.04 10.93 6.28
C PHE A 511 28.04 9.78 6.18
N ARG A 512 29.31 10.05 6.50
CA ARG A 512 30.31 9.00 6.72
C ARG A 512 30.43 8.78 8.21
N MET A 513 29.97 7.63 8.70
CA MET A 513 29.95 7.31 10.13
C MET A 513 31.16 6.46 10.54
N SER A 514 31.69 5.66 9.61
CA SER A 514 32.94 4.92 9.74
C SER A 514 33.54 4.62 8.36
N GLU A 515 34.69 3.94 8.31
CA GLU A 515 35.30 3.50 7.04
C GLU A 515 34.34 2.66 6.17
N THR A 516 33.52 1.82 6.80
CA THR A 516 32.62 0.84 6.15
C THR A 516 31.14 1.11 6.39
N GLY A 517 30.80 2.29 6.93
CA GLY A 517 29.43 2.64 7.32
C GLY A 517 29.08 4.07 6.92
N TYR A 518 28.05 4.18 6.07
CA TYR A 518 27.56 5.43 5.52
C TYR A 518 26.03 5.49 5.66
N ARG A 519 25.48 6.71 5.69
CA ARG A 519 24.03 6.95 5.63
C ARG A 519 23.72 7.95 4.54
N TRP A 520 22.89 7.55 3.58
CA TRP A 520 22.35 8.44 2.56
C TRP A 520 20.98 8.94 3.01
N ILE A 521 20.78 10.26 3.01
CA ILE A 521 19.48 10.89 3.22
C ILE A 521 19.12 11.64 1.94
N GLY A 522 18.19 11.08 1.17
CA GLY A 522 17.77 11.56 -0.16
C GLY A 522 16.27 11.80 -0.27
N GLY A 523 15.82 12.16 -1.47
CA GLY A 523 14.44 12.55 -1.75
C GLY A 523 13.51 11.41 -2.16
N THR A 524 14.04 10.27 -2.63
CA THR A 524 13.23 9.23 -3.27
C THR A 524 13.57 7.79 -2.84
N ASP A 525 12.58 6.90 -2.85
CA ASP A 525 12.77 5.47 -2.55
C ASP A 525 13.67 4.78 -3.59
N PHE A 526 13.59 5.24 -4.84
CA PHE A 526 14.36 4.70 -5.96
C PHE A 526 15.89 4.84 -5.76
N GLY A 527 16.35 5.86 -5.02
CA GLY A 527 17.77 6.02 -4.70
C GLY A 527 18.36 4.78 -4.01
N GLY A 528 17.61 4.16 -3.10
CA GLY A 528 18.02 2.91 -2.44
C GLY A 528 18.09 1.73 -3.40
N GLU A 529 17.10 1.59 -4.28
CA GLU A 529 17.08 0.49 -5.26
C GLU A 529 18.18 0.60 -6.29
N TRP A 530 18.43 1.81 -6.78
CA TRP A 530 19.55 2.08 -7.66
C TRP A 530 20.88 1.65 -7.02
N LEU A 531 21.11 2.02 -5.76
CA LEU A 531 22.32 1.64 -5.03
C LEU A 531 22.45 0.11 -4.88
N ARG A 532 21.35 -0.61 -4.57
CA ARG A 532 21.36 -2.09 -4.51
C ARG A 532 21.69 -2.72 -5.85
N GLN A 533 21.06 -2.24 -6.93
CA GLN A 533 21.32 -2.72 -8.29
C GLN A 533 22.77 -2.51 -8.68
N LYS A 534 23.36 -1.33 -8.36
CA LYS A 534 24.77 -1.06 -8.64
C LYS A 534 25.73 -1.86 -7.79
N ALA A 535 25.41 -2.10 -6.51
CA ALA A 535 26.19 -3.00 -5.67
C ALA A 535 26.26 -4.41 -6.30
N GLN A 536 25.13 -4.94 -6.76
CA GLN A 536 25.05 -6.25 -7.43
C GLN A 536 25.77 -6.26 -8.79
N GLU A 537 25.49 -5.28 -9.65
CA GLU A 537 26.08 -5.15 -11.00
C GLU A 537 27.61 -5.09 -10.93
N TRP A 538 28.15 -4.42 -9.92
CA TRP A 538 29.59 -4.24 -9.75
C TRP A 538 30.23 -5.30 -8.83
N GLY A 539 29.46 -6.27 -8.34
CA GLY A 539 29.94 -7.34 -7.46
C GLY A 539 30.51 -6.82 -6.13
N LEU A 540 30.00 -5.70 -5.62
CA LEU A 540 30.46 -5.07 -4.39
C LEU A 540 29.83 -5.72 -3.17
N ARG A 541 30.62 -5.95 -2.12
CA ARG A 541 30.13 -6.37 -0.80
C ARG A 541 29.69 -5.14 -0.01
N ALA A 542 28.54 -4.60 -0.40
CA ALA A 542 27.86 -3.49 0.27
C ALA A 542 26.37 -3.80 0.36
N LEU A 543 25.81 -3.66 1.57
CA LEU A 543 24.38 -3.74 1.84
C LEU A 543 23.81 -2.32 1.88
N VAL A 544 22.61 -2.15 1.34
CA VAL A 544 21.87 -0.88 1.33
C VAL A 544 20.49 -1.17 1.92
N ARG A 545 20.25 -0.71 3.15
CA ARG A 545 19.04 -1.05 3.91
C ARG A 545 18.26 0.20 4.27
N ASN A 546 16.94 0.16 4.16
CA ASN A 546 16.07 1.31 4.43
C ASN A 546 15.94 1.52 5.95
N SER A 547 16.08 2.76 6.39
CA SER A 547 15.92 3.19 7.78
C SER A 547 14.91 4.34 7.94
N THR A 548 14.12 4.63 6.90
CA THR A 548 13.21 5.79 6.83
C THR A 548 12.17 5.77 7.94
N ASP A 549 11.48 4.65 8.11
CA ASP A 549 10.42 4.48 9.11
C ASP A 549 10.97 4.31 10.53
N GLN A 550 12.27 4.04 10.65
CA GLN A 550 12.96 3.84 11.92
C GLN A 550 13.61 5.14 12.43
N LEU A 551 13.83 6.12 11.54
CA LEU A 551 14.50 7.38 11.85
C LEU A 551 13.69 8.60 11.39
N HIS A 552 13.08 9.27 12.36
CA HIS A 552 12.51 10.60 12.17
C HIS A 552 13.63 11.65 12.11
N ASN A 553 13.49 12.62 11.20
CA ASN A 553 14.54 13.59 10.88
C ASN A 553 14.04 15.01 11.14
N ILE A 554 14.81 15.79 11.90
CA ILE A 554 14.56 17.21 12.12
C ILE A 554 15.76 18.02 11.68
N SER A 555 15.50 19.07 10.92
CA SER A 555 16.51 20.00 10.43
C SER A 555 16.43 21.31 11.18
N VAL A 556 17.57 21.80 11.68
CA VAL A 556 17.69 23.14 12.27
C VAL A 556 18.39 24.05 11.25
N GLN A 557 17.67 25.04 10.74
CA GLN A 557 18.11 25.89 9.63
C GLN A 557 18.01 27.37 9.96
N GLY A 558 18.81 28.19 9.29
CA GLY A 558 18.84 29.64 9.43
C GLY A 558 20.21 30.16 9.88
N PRO A 559 20.48 31.47 9.74
CA PRO A 559 21.78 32.07 10.09
C PRO A 559 22.17 31.89 11.56
N LYS A 560 21.19 31.67 12.46
CA LYS A 560 21.41 31.50 13.90
C LYS A 560 21.42 30.03 14.37
N SER A 561 21.36 29.04 13.46
CA SER A 561 21.24 27.62 13.85
C SER A 561 22.44 27.04 14.61
N ARG A 562 23.57 27.74 14.61
CA ARG A 562 24.81 27.32 15.28
C ARG A 562 24.91 27.81 16.73
N GLU A 563 24.18 28.87 17.06
CA GLU A 563 24.07 29.42 18.42
C GLU A 563 23.17 28.51 19.27
#